data_AF-A0A3D3W8N6-F1
#
_entry.id   AF-A0A3D3W8N6-F1
#
_cell.length_a   1.000
_cell.length_b   1.000
_cell.length_c   1.000
_cell.angle_alpha   90.00
_cell.angle_beta   90.00
_cell.angle_gamma   90.00
#
_symmetry.space_group_name_H-M   'P 1'
#
loop_
_entity.id
_entity.type
_entity.pdbx_description
1 polymer ?
#
loop_
_entity_poly.entity_id
_entity_poly.type
_entity_poly.pdbx_seq_one_letter_code
_entity_poly.pdbx_strand_id
1 'polypeptide(L)'
;MNVSDREVIDSFQFADHGILVPTLNLVENYDPRVIEKGEEILAEAIYHLLNDQPLAEAYSAKAEQRAADFSYEKCREQMIQILES
;
A
#
# COMPACT_ATOMS: atom_id res chain seq x y z
N MET A 1 -10.83 16.77 -15.38
CA MET A 1 -9.96 15.60 -15.14
C MET A 1 -10.86 14.52 -14.59
N ASN A 2 -11.25 13.53 -15.41
CA ASN A 2 -12.14 12.45 -14.98
C ASN A 2 -11.39 11.54 -14.03
N VAL A 3 -11.90 11.38 -12.82
CA VAL A 3 -11.37 10.51 -11.77
C VAL A 3 -11.96 9.09 -11.93
N SER A 4 -12.09 8.59 -13.17
CA SER A 4 -12.82 7.35 -13.44
C SER A 4 -11.95 6.09 -13.51
N ASP A 5 -10.63 6.24 -13.53
CA ASP A 5 -9.71 5.11 -13.78
C ASP A 5 -8.81 4.83 -12.57
N ARG A 6 -9.38 4.93 -11.35
CA ARG A 6 -8.72 4.30 -10.19
C ARG A 6 -9.07 2.83 -10.24
N GLU A 7 -8.07 1.97 -10.39
CA GLU A 7 -8.24 0.53 -10.18
C GLU A 7 -8.89 0.32 -8.81
N VAL A 8 -10.13 -0.17 -8.82
CA VAL A 8 -10.83 -0.55 -7.60
C VAL A 8 -10.26 -1.89 -7.20
N ILE A 9 -9.37 -1.87 -6.22
CA ILE A 9 -8.83 -3.06 -5.59
C ILE A 9 -9.96 -3.65 -4.74
N ASP A 10 -10.59 -4.73 -5.20
CA ASP A 10 -11.69 -5.41 -4.48
C ASP A 10 -11.17 -6.43 -3.43
N SER A 11 -9.87 -6.74 -3.44
CA SER A 11 -9.19 -7.67 -2.52
C SER A 11 -7.76 -7.22 -2.28
N PHE A 12 -7.13 -7.57 -1.15
CA PHE A 12 -5.73 -7.21 -0.95
C PHE A 12 -4.79 -7.91 -1.95
N GLN A 13 -3.64 -7.29 -2.23
CA GLN A 13 -2.64 -7.79 -3.17
C GLN A 13 -1.23 -7.66 -2.58
N PHE A 14 -0.42 -8.70 -2.72
CA PHE A 14 1.00 -8.63 -2.39
C PHE A 14 1.75 -7.83 -3.46
N ALA A 15 2.51 -6.83 -3.04
CA ALA A 15 3.32 -5.99 -3.90
C ALA A 15 4.79 -6.06 -3.46
N ASP A 16 5.65 -5.37 -4.21
CA ASP A 16 7.10 -5.44 -3.99
C ASP A 16 7.49 -5.00 -2.59
N HIS A 17 6.93 -3.90 -2.10
CA HIS A 17 7.32 -3.26 -0.84
C HIS A 17 6.29 -3.41 0.29
N GLY A 18 5.27 -4.25 0.12
CA GLY A 18 4.21 -4.44 1.11
C GLY A 18 2.91 -4.99 0.51
N ILE A 19 1.81 -4.84 1.25
CA ILE A 19 0.48 -5.27 0.83
C ILE A 19 -0.36 -4.05 0.45
N LEU A 20 -0.99 -4.10 -0.71
CA LEU A 20 -2.00 -3.12 -1.13
C LEU A 20 -3.37 -3.59 -0.66
N VAL A 21 -4.15 -2.67 -0.07
CA VAL A 21 -5.51 -2.91 0.39
C VAL A 21 -6.48 -2.00 -0.36
N PRO A 22 -7.78 -2.37 -0.43
CA PRO A 22 -8.81 -1.48 -0.96
C PRO A 22 -8.81 -0.12 -0.28
N THR A 23 -9.35 0.87 -0.98
CA THR A 23 -9.69 2.14 -0.33
C THR A 23 -10.81 1.89 0.68
N LEU A 24 -10.61 2.30 1.94
CA LEU A 24 -11.67 2.28 2.94
C LEU A 24 -12.77 3.29 2.58
N ASN A 25 -13.96 3.13 3.16
CA ASN A 25 -15.05 4.06 2.89
C ASN A 25 -14.66 5.49 3.26
N LEU A 26 -14.90 6.41 2.33
CA LEU A 26 -14.58 7.83 2.50
C LEU A 26 -15.52 8.51 3.50
N VAL A 27 -16.73 8.00 3.65
CA VAL A 27 -17.72 8.50 4.61
C VAL A 27 -17.66 7.59 5.83
N GLU A 28 -17.31 8.17 6.97
CA GLU A 28 -17.22 7.44 8.23
C GLU A 28 -18.58 6.91 8.66
N ASN A 29 -18.63 5.61 8.90
CA ASN A 29 -19.79 4.93 9.47
C ASN A 29 -19.54 4.64 10.95
N TYR A 30 -20.28 5.33 11.81
CA TYR A 30 -20.15 5.20 13.27
C TYR A 30 -21.09 4.17 13.89
N ASP A 31 -21.80 3.35 13.09
CA ASP A 31 -22.63 2.27 13.63
C ASP A 31 -21.75 1.10 14.09
N PRO A 32 -21.67 0.80 15.40
CA PRO A 32 -20.78 -0.24 15.91
C PRO A 32 -21.20 -1.67 15.52
N ARG A 33 -22.35 -1.83 14.87
CA ARG A 33 -22.86 -3.13 14.40
C ARG A 33 -22.45 -3.43 12.96
N VAL A 34 -21.89 -2.46 12.26
CA VAL A 34 -21.50 -2.59 10.86
C VAL A 34 -19.98 -2.67 10.80
N ILE A 35 -19.47 -3.76 10.22
CA ILE A 35 -18.10 -3.86 9.75
C ILE A 35 -18.18 -3.79 8.24
N GLU A 36 -17.51 -2.80 7.66
CA GLU A 36 -17.53 -2.54 6.24
C GLU A 36 -16.51 -3.42 5.52
N LYS A 37 -16.76 -3.64 4.23
CA LYS A 37 -15.99 -4.62 3.47
C LYS A 37 -14.50 -4.30 3.41
N GLY A 38 -14.16 -3.00 3.35
CA GLY A 38 -12.77 -2.54 3.37
C GLY A 38 -12.05 -2.90 4.67
N GLU A 39 -12.72 -2.81 5.83
CA GLU A 39 -12.14 -3.23 7.11
C GLU A 39 -11.92 -4.74 7.18
N GLU A 40 -12.86 -5.54 6.66
CA GLU A 40 -12.69 -7.00 6.59
C GLU A 40 -11.43 -7.37 5.79
N ILE A 41 -11.25 -6.76 4.62
CA ILE A 41 -10.11 -7.03 3.74
C ILE A 41 -8.79 -6.55 4.36
N LEU A 42 -8.81 -5.39 5.02
CA LEU A 42 -7.66 -4.90 5.78
C LEU A 42 -7.28 -5.87 6.91
N ALA A 43 -8.28 -6.36 7.66
CA ALA A 43 -8.06 -7.31 8.74
C ALA A 43 -7.45 -8.63 8.21
N GLU A 44 -7.93 -9.12 7.07
CA GLU A 44 -7.37 -10.30 6.40
C GLU A 44 -5.91 -10.09 5.99
N ALA A 45 -5.59 -8.95 5.38
CA ALA A 45 -4.21 -8.59 5.03
C ALA A 45 -3.28 -8.54 6.25
N ILE A 46 -3.73 -7.93 7.36
CA ILE A 46 -3.00 -7.89 8.63
C ILE A 46 -2.79 -9.30 9.17
N TYR A 47 -3.84 -10.13 9.15
CA TYR A 47 -3.77 -11.50 9.62
C TYR A 47 -2.73 -12.31 8.81
N HIS A 48 -2.71 -12.18 7.49
CA HIS A 48 -1.68 -12.83 6.66
C HIS A 48 -0.27 -12.41 7.05
N LEU A 49 -0.04 -11.11 7.25
CA LEU A 49 1.28 -10.61 7.63
C LEU A 49 1.72 -11.10 9.02
N LEU A 50 0.81 -11.15 9.99
CA LEU A 50 1.11 -11.60 11.34
C LEU A 50 1.39 -13.10 11.45
N ASN A 51 0.82 -13.91 10.55
CA ASN A 51 1.01 -15.36 10.55
C ASN A 51 2.15 -15.84 9.63
N ASP A 52 2.71 -14.96 8.81
CA ASP A 52 3.86 -15.23 7.95
C ASP A 52 5.06 -14.38 8.37
N GLN A 53 5.77 -14.84 9.39
CA GLN A 53 6.92 -14.14 9.96
C GLN A 53 8.03 -13.86 8.91
N PRO A 54 8.41 -14.81 8.03
CA PRO A 54 9.35 -14.52 6.94
C PRO A 54 8.88 -13.38 6.02
N LEU A 55 7.60 -13.35 5.66
CA LEU A 55 7.03 -12.27 4.85
C LEU A 55 7.08 -10.92 5.58
N ALA A 56 6.77 -10.91 6.89
CA ALA A 56 6.83 -9.72 7.71
C ALA A 56 8.24 -9.13 7.79
N GLU A 57 9.26 -9.98 8.00
CA GLU A 57 10.66 -9.56 8.01
C GLU A 57 11.11 -9.03 6.65
N ALA A 58 10.72 -9.71 5.57
CA ALA A 58 11.02 -9.27 4.20
C ALA A 58 10.40 -7.89 3.90
N TYR A 59 9.14 -7.67 4.27
CA TYR A 59 8.50 -6.37 4.08
C TYR A 59 9.04 -5.28 5.00
N SER A 60 9.46 -5.61 6.22
CA SER A 60 10.15 -4.65 7.10
C SER A 60 11.44 -4.14 6.45
N ALA A 61 12.27 -5.04 5.92
CA ALA A 61 13.52 -4.64 5.24
C ALA A 61 13.25 -3.83 3.96
N LYS A 62 12.24 -4.23 3.18
CA LYS A 62 11.87 -3.49 1.96
C LYS A 62 11.23 -2.14 2.25
N ALA A 63 10.59 -1.94 3.40
CA ALA A 63 10.06 -0.63 3.78
C ALA A 63 11.19 0.41 3.94
N GLU A 64 12.33 0.01 4.50
CA GLU A 64 13.54 0.84 4.57
C GLU A 64 14.08 1.15 3.17
N GLN A 65 14.18 0.12 2.32
CA GLN A 65 14.60 0.30 0.92
C GLN A 65 13.69 1.29 0.18
N ARG A 66 12.36 1.17 0.35
CA ARG A 66 11.39 2.10 -0.26
C ARG A 66 11.65 3.54 0.15
N ALA A 67 11.95 3.79 1.43
CA ALA A 67 12.24 5.14 1.90
C ALA A 67 13.51 5.72 1.24
N ALA A 68 14.51 4.88 0.99
CA ALA A 68 15.73 5.27 0.29
C ALA A 68 15.50 5.51 -1.22
N ASP A 69 14.82 4.57 -1.88
CA ASP A 69 14.58 4.58 -3.34
C ASP A 69 13.67 5.74 -3.76
N PHE A 70 12.72 6.14 -2.90
CA PHE A 70 11.79 7.24 -3.13
C PHE A 70 12.12 8.49 -2.29
N SER A 71 13.38 8.62 -1.85
CA SER A 71 13.87 9.85 -1.22
C SER A 71 13.90 11.02 -2.20
N TYR A 72 13.86 12.25 -1.68
CA TYR A 72 13.92 13.45 -2.51
C TYR A 72 15.23 13.50 -3.30
N GLU A 73 16.34 13.15 -2.65
CA GLU A 73 17.67 13.09 -3.23
C GLU A 73 17.69 12.12 -4.41
N LYS A 74 17.17 10.90 -4.21
CA LYS A 74 17.15 9.88 -5.26
C LYS A 74 16.25 10.27 -6.43
N CYS A 75 15.06 10.80 -6.15
CA CYS A 75 14.15 11.30 -7.18
C CYS A 75 14.80 12.43 -8.00
N ARG A 76 15.48 13.37 -7.32
CA ARG A 76 16.18 14.47 -7.99
C ARG A 76 17.31 13.97 -8.89
N GLU A 77 18.13 13.03 -8.41
CA GLU A 77 19.20 12.42 -9.21
C GLU A 77 18.65 11.74 -10.47
N GLN A 78 17.60 10.92 -10.32
CA GLN A 78 16.97 10.23 -11.44
C GLN A 78 16.36 11.22 -12.44
N MET A 79 15.73 12.30 -11.97
CA MET A 79 15.18 13.33 -12.84
C MET A 79 16.28 14.04 -13.64
N ILE A 80 17.41 14.38 -13.02
CA ILE A 80 18.56 14.97 -13.72
C ILE A 80 19.07 14.02 -14.81
N GLN A 81 19.24 12.73 -14.48
CA GLN A 81 19.69 11.72 -15.45
C GLN A 81 18.76 11.62 -16.66
N ILE A 82 17.44 11.70 -16.46
CA ILE A 82 16.45 11.68 -17.55
C ILE A 82 16.53 12.95 -18.42
N LEU A 83 16.81 14.12 -17.81
CA LEU A 83 16.89 15.38 -18.55
C LEU A 83 18.21 15.53 -19.33
N GLU A 84 19.27 14.87 -18.86
CA GLU A 84 20.61 14.91 -19.47
C GLU A 84 20.87 13.75 -20.45
N SER A 85 19.94 12.79 -20.56
CA SER A 85 19.97 11.70 -21.54
C SER A 85 19.38 12.13 -22.89
#